data_AF-A0AA90UGE8-F1
#
_entry.id   AF-A0AA90UGE8-F1
#
_cell.length_a   1.000
_cell.length_b   1.000
_cell.length_c   1.000
_cell.angle_alpha   90.00
_cell.angle_beta   90.00
_cell.angle_gamma   90.00
#
_symmetry.space_group_name_H-M   'P 1'
#
loop_
_entity.id
_entity.type
_entity.pdbx_description
1 polymer ?
#
loop_
_entity_poly.entity_id
_entity_poly.type
_entity_poly.pdbx_seq_one_letter_code
_entity_poly.pdbx_strand_id
1 'polypeptide(L)'
;MKKFTMLSSVLASALMLTVASCSSEDVAGGDSQNDKGGTSFLAVNIENVGSAPASRSSYEQNKGTYEDGTADESKITNVRFYFFNGDGTPYLLDNNGSEKQPVNFLDQKVETAGNDHDHTAEIKTKAVLVLKGETKAVPASVIAVINPEVLDNTTLQSGTMTLSELRTSATGSKFHNDTNGFVMSNSVYESAGQDVCSTPVANSVFATSEDAMKNPVDIYVERVNAKVNAKIDADYQRTGETEKAWTKNTDGKYQIEVGNIEVTTYATGNTNAKPTTKTYPVYAVVQGWQLADANGKAEVCKQINTSWYAGELGISPWTTSDYHRCFWSKSVPFNFGAQGGANHPVNPKFEDIKLSLSDEFSTTPVYTLPNTPDKVVTNPKTSVNTLTKLIVAAKLVYQDDNGNYKNAQVCQYRGLTYLGEDAVKKQIAGSFTQYFKKA
;
A
#
# COMPACT_ATOMS: atom_id res chain seq x y z
N MET A 1 35.48 24.57 9.27
CA MET A 1 34.44 23.75 8.60
C MET A 1 33.15 23.94 9.38
N LYS A 2 32.25 24.80 8.90
CA LYS A 2 31.00 25.13 9.59
C LYS A 2 29.95 24.04 9.30
N LYS A 3 29.41 23.44 10.36
CA LYS A 3 28.30 22.49 10.30
C LYS A 3 27.03 23.28 9.95
N PHE A 4 26.43 22.98 8.81
CA PHE A 4 25.08 23.45 8.47
C PHE A 4 24.08 22.41 8.97
N THR A 5 23.44 22.72 10.09
CA THR A 5 22.21 22.06 10.52
C THR A 5 21.08 22.64 9.68
N MET A 6 20.59 21.90 8.68
CA MET A 6 19.36 22.29 7.97
C MET A 6 18.17 21.99 8.89
N LEU A 7 17.54 23.02 9.42
CA LEU A 7 16.17 22.95 9.90
C LEU A 7 15.26 22.88 8.68
N SER A 8 14.62 21.72 8.49
CA SER A 8 13.54 21.50 7.53
C SER A 8 12.30 22.29 7.99
N SER A 9 12.10 23.49 7.46
CA SER A 9 10.86 24.25 7.62
C SER A 9 9.80 23.73 6.64
N VAL A 10 8.99 22.77 7.06
CA VAL A 10 7.72 22.44 6.39
C VAL A 10 6.68 23.38 7.00
N LEU A 11 6.33 24.44 6.26
CA LEU A 11 5.27 25.37 6.65
C LEU A 11 3.93 24.69 6.31
N ALA A 12 3.32 24.04 7.29
CA ALA A 12 1.93 23.60 7.23
C ALA A 12 1.06 24.85 7.07
N SER A 13 0.76 25.20 5.83
CA SER A 13 -0.13 26.32 5.50
C SER A 13 -1.54 25.79 5.70
N ALA A 14 -2.05 25.91 6.93
CA ALA A 14 -3.47 25.75 7.20
C ALA A 14 -4.25 26.66 6.25
N LEU A 15 -5.38 26.16 5.77
CA LEU A 15 -6.33 26.83 4.89
C LEU A 15 -6.67 28.24 5.41
N MET A 16 -5.88 29.25 5.04
CA MET A 16 -6.25 30.65 5.10
C MET A 16 -7.11 30.94 3.86
N LEU A 17 -8.28 30.30 3.79
CA LEU A 17 -9.40 31.01 3.20
C LEU A 17 -9.53 32.27 4.05
N THR A 18 -9.38 33.43 3.44
CA THR A 18 -9.85 34.69 4.03
C THR A 18 -11.36 34.59 4.19
N VAL A 19 -11.80 33.82 5.19
CA VAL A 19 -13.10 34.00 5.80
C VAL A 19 -12.97 35.33 6.51
N ALA A 20 -13.62 36.36 5.96
CA ALA A 20 -13.98 37.50 6.76
C ALA A 20 -14.57 36.92 8.05
N SER A 21 -13.93 37.22 9.19
CA SER A 21 -14.41 36.85 10.50
C SER A 21 -15.70 37.63 10.78
N CYS A 22 -16.78 37.28 10.11
CA CYS A 22 -18.10 37.45 10.67
C CYS A 22 -18.18 36.41 11.78
N SER A 23 -17.82 36.86 12.97
CA SER A 23 -18.20 36.26 14.25
C SER A 23 -19.51 35.49 14.08
N SER A 24 -19.42 34.15 14.04
CA SER A 24 -20.61 33.32 14.17
C SER A 24 -21.18 33.62 15.54
N GLU A 25 -22.29 34.34 15.55
CA GLU A 25 -23.08 34.62 16.74
C GLU A 25 -23.31 33.29 17.48
N ASP A 26 -23.11 33.35 18.80
CA ASP A 26 -23.17 32.26 19.77
C ASP A 26 -24.05 31.09 19.30
N VAL A 27 -23.44 29.97 18.90
CA VAL A 27 -24.17 28.70 18.62
C VAL A 27 -24.76 28.11 19.92
N ALA A 28 -24.44 28.72 21.06
CA ALA A 28 -25.03 28.44 22.35
C ALA A 28 -26.30 29.27 22.58
N GLY A 29 -27.44 28.59 22.70
CA GLY A 29 -28.65 29.18 23.27
C GLY A 29 -28.32 29.88 24.59
N GLY A 30 -28.74 31.14 24.72
CA GLY A 30 -28.25 32.06 25.74
C GLY A 30 -28.43 31.56 27.17
N ASP A 31 -27.37 31.62 27.97
CA ASP A 31 -27.26 32.54 29.11
C ASP A 31 -25.81 32.56 29.68
N SER A 32 -25.50 33.66 30.36
CA SER A 32 -24.47 33.95 31.37
C SER A 32 -22.98 33.58 31.21
N GLN A 33 -22.17 34.55 31.65
CA GLN A 33 -20.71 34.59 31.70
C GLN A 33 -20.13 33.56 32.69
N ASN A 34 -19.34 32.62 32.15
CA ASN A 34 -18.24 31.81 32.74
C ASN A 34 -18.24 30.32 32.32
N ASP A 35 -19.14 29.90 31.43
CA ASP A 35 -19.50 28.49 31.33
C ASP A 35 -18.95 27.76 30.09
N LYS A 36 -18.65 26.47 30.31
CA LYS A 36 -18.21 25.45 29.34
C LYS A 36 -18.93 25.57 27.98
N GLY A 37 -18.24 25.22 26.90
CA GLY A 37 -18.80 25.28 25.54
C GLY A 37 -20.16 24.59 25.40
N GLY A 38 -21.06 25.22 24.65
CA GLY A 38 -22.38 24.68 24.35
C GLY A 38 -22.30 23.36 23.59
N THR A 39 -23.38 22.56 23.65
CA THR A 39 -23.51 21.37 22.79
C THR A 39 -23.85 21.82 21.37
N SER A 40 -23.11 21.31 20.38
CA SER A 40 -23.34 21.54 18.96
C SER A 40 -23.31 20.22 18.19
N PHE A 41 -23.80 20.24 16.95
CA PHE A 41 -23.99 19.06 16.12
C PHE A 41 -23.36 19.27 14.75
N LEU A 42 -22.70 18.23 14.24
CA LEU A 42 -22.13 18.16 12.90
C LEU A 42 -22.57 16.84 12.26
N ALA A 43 -23.25 16.89 11.12
CA ALA A 43 -23.54 15.69 10.34
C ALA A 43 -22.45 15.50 9.28
N VAL A 44 -22.01 14.27 9.11
CA VAL A 44 -20.97 13.92 8.14
C VAL A 44 -21.40 12.73 7.30
N ASN A 45 -21.02 12.77 6.02
CA ASN A 45 -21.01 11.61 5.14
C ASN A 45 -19.55 11.19 4.94
N ILE A 46 -19.25 9.90 5.07
CA ILE A 46 -17.94 9.37 4.65
C ILE A 46 -18.11 8.80 3.26
N GLU A 47 -17.32 9.31 2.33
CA GLU A 47 -17.35 8.93 0.93
C GLU A 47 -15.96 8.45 0.50
N ASN A 48 -15.92 7.45 -0.38
CA ASN A 48 -14.68 7.16 -1.08
C ASN A 48 -14.39 8.27 -2.09
N VAL A 49 -13.13 8.48 -2.45
CA VAL A 49 -12.78 9.41 -3.53
C VAL A 49 -13.39 8.96 -4.85
N GLY A 50 -13.99 9.91 -5.58
CA GLY A 50 -14.61 9.63 -6.87
C GLY A 50 -13.64 8.96 -7.85
N SER A 51 -14.20 8.08 -8.68
CA SER A 51 -13.55 7.65 -9.90
C SER A 51 -13.44 8.87 -10.82
N ALA A 52 -12.23 9.32 -11.14
CA ALA A 52 -12.08 10.34 -12.18
C ALA A 52 -12.79 9.83 -13.44
N PRO A 53 -13.57 10.65 -14.18
CA PRO A 53 -14.10 10.24 -15.44
C PRO A 53 -12.88 9.87 -16.25
N ALA A 54 -12.94 8.64 -16.76
CA ALA A 54 -12.33 8.29 -18.01
C ALA A 54 -12.85 9.26 -19.08
N SER A 55 -12.37 10.51 -19.04
CA SER A 55 -12.39 11.45 -20.13
C SER A 55 -11.46 10.84 -21.17
N ARG A 56 -12.08 10.01 -22.02
CA ARG A 56 -11.85 9.59 -23.40
C ARG A 56 -10.69 10.17 -24.24
N SER A 57 -9.59 10.68 -23.70
CA SER A 57 -8.51 11.24 -24.52
C SER A 57 -7.12 11.38 -23.89
N SER A 58 -6.86 10.94 -22.65
CA SER A 58 -5.49 11.01 -22.09
C SER A 58 -4.99 9.76 -21.35
N TYR A 59 -5.73 8.65 -21.38
CA TYR A 59 -5.23 7.32 -21.00
C TYR A 59 -5.51 6.31 -22.11
N GLU A 60 -4.90 6.51 -23.28
CA GLU A 60 -4.77 5.43 -24.26
C GLU A 60 -3.49 4.63 -24.01
N GLN A 61 -3.58 3.66 -23.10
CA GLN A 61 -3.04 2.33 -23.32
C GLN A 61 -3.73 1.32 -22.39
N ASN A 62 -4.74 0.64 -22.97
CA ASN A 62 -5.44 -0.55 -22.48
C ASN A 62 -6.54 -0.38 -21.39
N LYS A 63 -7.77 -0.08 -21.85
CA LYS A 63 -9.05 -0.66 -21.37
C LYS A 63 -9.21 -0.96 -19.86
N GLY A 64 -8.97 0.01 -18.97
CA GLY A 64 -9.28 -0.15 -17.54
C GLY A 64 -10.55 0.58 -17.14
N THR A 65 -11.52 -0.13 -16.56
CA THR A 65 -12.46 0.47 -15.59
C THR A 65 -11.78 0.48 -14.23
N TYR A 66 -12.12 1.42 -13.35
CA TYR A 66 -11.72 1.30 -11.94
C TYR A 66 -12.24 -0.05 -11.42
N GLU A 67 -11.40 -0.78 -10.68
CA GLU A 67 -11.82 -2.01 -10.04
C GLU A 67 -12.48 -1.68 -8.70
N ASP A 68 -13.65 -2.26 -8.49
CA ASP A 68 -14.39 -2.12 -7.24
C ASP A 68 -13.66 -2.88 -6.13
N GLY A 69 -13.66 -2.27 -4.93
CA GLY A 69 -13.24 -2.97 -3.73
C GLY A 69 -14.21 -4.09 -3.36
N THR A 70 -13.72 -5.10 -2.65
CA THR A 70 -14.58 -6.12 -2.02
C THR A 70 -15.33 -5.52 -0.82
N ALA A 71 -16.37 -6.23 -0.35
CA ALA A 71 -17.06 -5.85 0.89
C ALA A 71 -16.11 -5.77 2.10
N ASP A 72 -15.12 -6.66 2.17
CA ASP A 72 -14.11 -6.65 3.23
C ASP A 72 -13.15 -5.46 3.09
N GLU A 73 -12.79 -5.08 1.86
CA GLU A 73 -11.97 -3.90 1.60
C GLU A 73 -12.68 -2.60 1.97
N SER A 74 -14.01 -2.55 1.87
CA SER A 74 -14.84 -1.38 2.20
C SER A 74 -15.43 -1.41 3.62
N LYS A 75 -15.13 -2.43 4.43
CA LYS A 75 -15.68 -2.58 5.78
C LYS A 75 -15.29 -1.41 6.69
N ILE A 76 -16.28 -0.82 7.35
CA ILE A 76 -16.10 0.23 8.37
C ILE A 76 -16.66 -0.27 9.71
N THR A 77 -15.81 -0.38 10.73
CA THR A 77 -16.19 -0.79 12.08
C THR A 77 -16.31 0.37 13.04
N ASN A 78 -15.42 1.36 12.94
CA ASN A 78 -15.40 2.54 13.78
C ASN A 78 -14.67 3.69 13.06
N VAL A 79 -14.98 4.93 13.42
CA VAL A 79 -14.34 6.11 12.85
C VAL A 79 -13.97 7.07 13.95
N ARG A 80 -12.70 7.51 13.94
CA ARG A 80 -12.19 8.55 14.83
C ARG A 80 -12.12 9.87 14.09
N PHE A 81 -12.85 10.86 14.56
CA PHE A 81 -12.86 12.22 14.00
C PHE A 81 -12.00 13.13 14.87
N TYR A 82 -10.91 13.66 14.31
CA TYR A 82 -10.04 14.66 14.95
C TYR A 82 -10.46 16.07 14.52
N PHE A 83 -10.61 16.98 15.47
CA PHE A 83 -11.05 18.35 15.26
C PHE A 83 -9.92 19.35 15.51
N PHE A 84 -9.86 20.40 14.69
CA PHE A 84 -8.80 21.39 14.74
C PHE A 84 -9.34 22.82 14.65
N ASN A 85 -8.64 23.74 15.32
CA ASN A 85 -8.82 25.18 15.13
C ASN A 85 -8.21 25.62 13.78
N GLY A 86 -8.47 26.86 13.36
CA GLY A 86 -8.01 27.38 12.06
C GLY A 86 -6.49 27.43 11.88
N ASP A 87 -5.73 27.43 12.97
CA ASP A 87 -4.27 27.39 12.99
C ASP A 87 -3.69 25.95 13.03
N GLY A 88 -4.55 24.92 13.02
CA GLY A 88 -4.17 23.52 13.12
C GLY A 88 -3.91 23.02 14.54
N THR A 89 -4.12 23.86 15.56
CA THR A 89 -4.08 23.41 16.96
C THR A 89 -5.31 22.55 17.29
N PRO A 90 -5.23 21.67 18.31
CA PRO A 90 -6.33 20.79 18.68
C PRO A 90 -7.56 21.60 19.13
N TYR A 91 -8.74 21.29 18.58
CA TYR A 91 -10.00 21.78 19.11
C TYR A 91 -10.45 20.86 20.26
N LEU A 92 -10.40 21.36 21.50
CA LEU A 92 -10.62 20.55 22.69
C LEU A 92 -12.10 20.29 22.96
N LEU A 93 -12.41 19.02 23.23
CA LEU A 93 -13.75 18.56 23.58
C LEU A 93 -13.88 18.42 25.11
N ASP A 94 -14.99 18.89 25.67
CA ASP A 94 -15.32 18.70 27.08
C ASP A 94 -15.64 17.23 27.35
N ASN A 95 -14.80 16.60 28.17
CA ASN A 95 -14.96 15.23 28.64
C ASN A 95 -16.00 15.10 29.77
N ASN A 96 -17.05 15.92 29.78
CA ASN A 96 -18.07 16.01 30.85
C ASN A 96 -17.47 16.00 32.27
N GLY A 97 -16.31 16.64 32.50
CA GLY A 97 -15.66 16.67 33.81
C GLY A 97 -15.03 15.35 34.30
N SER A 98 -14.79 14.38 33.41
CA SER A 98 -14.00 13.18 33.74
C SER A 98 -12.55 13.57 34.04
N GLU A 99 -11.85 12.89 34.97
CA GLU A 99 -10.38 13.00 35.16
C GLU A 99 -9.55 12.54 33.93
N LYS A 100 -10.20 12.30 32.79
CA LYS A 100 -9.55 11.91 31.54
C LYS A 100 -8.87 13.14 30.94
N GLN A 101 -7.64 12.91 30.47
CA GLN A 101 -6.87 13.89 29.71
C GLN A 101 -7.73 14.52 28.60
N PRO A 102 -7.60 15.83 28.32
CA PRO A 102 -8.32 16.48 27.23
C PRO A 102 -7.95 15.80 25.90
N VAL A 103 -8.93 15.74 25.01
CA VAL A 103 -8.79 15.14 23.67
C VAL A 103 -9.42 16.05 22.64
N ASN A 104 -8.98 15.93 21.39
CA ASN A 104 -9.57 16.61 20.24
C ASN A 104 -10.21 15.64 19.25
N PHE A 105 -10.63 14.46 19.72
CA PHE A 105 -11.25 13.46 18.86
C PHE A 105 -12.51 12.82 19.45
N LEU A 106 -13.37 12.33 18.56
CA LEU A 106 -14.54 11.50 18.88
C LEU A 106 -14.47 10.18 18.12
N ASP A 107 -14.72 9.09 18.83
CA ASP A 107 -14.93 7.78 18.23
C ASP A 107 -16.42 7.55 18.02
N GLN A 108 -16.81 7.26 16.78
CA GLN A 108 -18.19 7.10 16.38
C GLN A 108 -18.36 5.90 15.46
N LYS A 109 -19.34 5.06 15.80
CA LYS A 109 -19.84 4.05 14.86
C LYS A 109 -20.71 4.74 13.82
N VAL A 110 -20.47 4.41 12.56
CA VAL A 110 -21.22 4.96 11.42
C VAL A 110 -22.23 3.95 10.91
N GLU A 111 -23.34 4.44 10.38
CA GLU A 111 -24.35 3.60 9.74
C GLU A 111 -24.22 3.67 8.22
N THR A 112 -24.39 2.54 7.55
CA THR A 112 -24.42 2.49 6.09
C THR A 112 -25.64 3.23 5.57
N ALA A 113 -25.45 4.23 4.71
CA ALA A 113 -26.53 5.07 4.18
C ALA A 113 -27.32 4.44 3.03
N GLY A 114 -27.18 3.12 2.82
CA GLY A 114 -27.68 2.38 1.65
C GLY A 114 -26.58 2.14 0.62
N ASN A 115 -26.84 1.23 -0.33
CA ASN A 115 -25.94 0.96 -1.45
C ASN A 115 -26.21 1.98 -2.56
N ASP A 116 -25.42 3.04 -2.64
CA ASP A 116 -25.42 3.90 -3.82
C ASP A 116 -24.67 3.16 -4.94
N HIS A 117 -25.41 2.65 -5.92
CA HIS A 117 -24.88 1.84 -7.03
C HIS A 117 -24.40 2.69 -8.20
N ASP A 118 -24.16 3.99 -8.00
CA ASP A 118 -23.86 4.91 -9.11
C ASP A 118 -22.36 4.96 -9.43
N HIS A 119 -21.81 3.76 -9.65
CA HIS A 119 -20.42 3.44 -10.00
C HIS A 119 -19.52 3.21 -8.79
N THR A 120 -19.09 1.96 -8.66
CA THR A 120 -18.18 1.39 -7.67
C THR A 120 -18.80 1.00 -6.33
N ALA A 121 -18.32 -0.09 -5.73
CA ALA A 121 -18.78 -0.62 -4.43
C ALA A 121 -18.38 0.32 -3.27
N GLU A 122 -18.94 1.53 -3.30
CA GLU A 122 -18.68 2.64 -2.39
C GLU A 122 -19.75 2.67 -1.30
N ILE A 123 -19.33 2.40 -0.08
CA ILE A 123 -20.22 2.52 1.07
C ILE A 123 -20.23 3.99 1.49
N LYS A 124 -21.28 4.73 1.10
CA LYS A 124 -21.60 6.00 1.75
C LYS A 124 -22.10 5.70 3.16
N THR A 125 -21.45 6.26 4.17
CA THR A 125 -21.92 6.14 5.56
C THR A 125 -22.30 7.49 6.12
N LYS A 126 -23.25 7.50 7.05
CA LYS A 126 -23.76 8.71 7.71
C LYS A 126 -23.47 8.65 9.20
N ALA A 127 -23.14 9.79 9.77
CA ALA A 127 -23.08 9.98 11.21
C ALA A 127 -23.47 11.40 11.61
N VAL A 128 -24.09 11.52 12.77
CA VAL A 128 -24.30 12.82 13.44
C VAL A 128 -23.42 12.84 14.68
N LEU A 129 -22.45 13.76 14.68
CA LEU A 129 -21.48 13.95 15.74
C LEU A 129 -22.00 14.99 16.72
N VAL A 130 -21.97 14.66 18.01
CA VAL A 130 -22.30 15.59 19.09
C VAL A 130 -21.02 16.18 19.63
N LEU A 131 -20.79 17.46 19.34
CA LEU A 131 -19.63 18.21 19.75
C LEU A 131 -19.94 18.94 21.05
N LYS A 132 -19.14 18.68 22.09
CA LYS A 132 -19.16 19.46 23.32
C LYS A 132 -17.80 20.12 23.41
N GLY A 133 -17.68 21.37 22.99
CA GLY A 133 -16.41 22.09 23.07
C GLY A 133 -16.07 22.49 24.49
N GLU A 134 -14.79 22.64 24.83
CA GLU A 134 -14.42 23.35 26.07
C GLU A 134 -14.77 24.84 25.99
N THR A 135 -14.78 25.40 24.77
CA THR A 135 -15.16 26.79 24.49
C THR A 135 -16.41 26.84 23.61
N LYS A 136 -17.04 28.02 23.51
CA LYS A 136 -18.15 28.24 22.58
C LYS A 136 -17.74 28.36 21.10
N ALA A 137 -16.44 28.33 20.79
CA ALA A 137 -15.96 28.32 19.42
C ALA A 137 -16.35 27.00 18.72
N VAL A 138 -16.39 27.00 17.40
CA VAL A 138 -16.60 25.80 16.59
C VAL A 138 -15.28 25.34 15.96
N PRO A 139 -15.09 24.04 15.70
CA PRO A 139 -13.90 23.57 14.99
C PRO A 139 -13.85 24.13 13.57
N ALA A 140 -12.65 24.43 13.09
CA ALA A 140 -12.44 24.92 11.72
C ALA A 140 -12.42 23.76 10.71
N SER A 141 -11.82 22.63 11.09
CA SER A 141 -11.65 21.47 10.21
C SER A 141 -11.70 20.14 10.97
N VAL A 142 -11.89 19.06 10.21
CA VAL A 142 -11.93 17.69 10.71
C VAL A 142 -11.07 16.76 9.84
N ILE A 143 -10.41 15.78 10.47
CA ILE A 143 -9.85 14.59 9.81
C ILE A 143 -10.52 13.34 10.38
N ALA A 144 -11.06 12.49 9.51
CA ALA A 144 -11.54 11.16 9.85
C ALA A 144 -10.42 10.13 9.68
N VAL A 145 -10.26 9.26 10.67
CA VAL A 145 -9.47 8.03 10.59
C VAL A 145 -10.40 6.85 10.78
N ILE A 146 -10.57 6.08 9.72
CA ILE A 146 -11.48 4.93 9.66
C ILE A 146 -10.73 3.70 10.14
N ASN A 147 -11.39 2.86 10.92
CA ASN A 147 -10.87 1.63 11.52
C ASN A 147 -9.54 1.83 12.27
N PRO A 148 -9.44 2.84 13.16
CA PRO A 148 -8.19 3.17 13.86
C PRO A 148 -7.68 2.02 14.73
N GLU A 149 -8.52 1.06 15.13
CA GLU A 149 -8.14 -0.11 15.93
C GLU A 149 -7.24 -1.10 15.17
N VAL A 150 -7.10 -0.94 13.85
CA VAL A 150 -6.15 -1.70 13.05
C VAL A 150 -4.71 -1.25 13.32
N LEU A 151 -4.53 0.03 13.66
CA LEU A 151 -3.22 0.64 13.89
C LEU A 151 -2.59 0.11 15.17
N ASP A 152 -1.26 0.14 15.22
CA ASP A 152 -0.54 -0.09 16.48
C ASP A 152 -0.93 0.98 17.50
N ASN A 153 -1.12 0.60 18.77
CA ASN A 153 -1.61 1.48 19.85
C ASN A 153 -0.76 2.75 20.08
N THR A 154 0.44 2.82 19.50
CA THR A 154 1.36 3.96 19.58
C THR A 154 1.25 4.92 18.39
N THR A 155 0.51 4.56 17.33
CA THR A 155 0.42 5.33 16.09
C THR A 155 -0.40 6.61 16.29
N LEU A 156 -1.52 6.48 17.00
CA LEU A 156 -2.38 7.59 17.40
C LEU A 156 -2.22 7.83 18.90
N GLN A 157 -1.99 9.08 19.29
CA GLN A 157 -1.84 9.44 20.70
C GLN A 157 -3.19 9.34 21.42
N SER A 158 -3.16 8.98 22.71
CA SER A 158 -4.37 8.89 23.55
C SER A 158 -4.87 10.25 24.05
N GLY A 159 -4.03 11.29 23.98
CA GLY A 159 -4.39 12.67 24.32
C GLY A 159 -4.75 13.50 23.08
N THR A 160 -4.27 14.73 23.04
CA THR A 160 -4.47 15.63 21.89
C THR A 160 -3.42 15.41 20.82
N MET A 161 -3.80 15.60 19.55
CA MET A 161 -2.84 15.70 18.44
C MET A 161 -3.11 16.98 17.65
N THR A 162 -2.07 17.73 17.31
CA THR A 162 -2.16 18.82 16.33
C THR A 162 -2.38 18.25 14.92
N LEU A 163 -2.87 19.09 14.00
CA LEU A 163 -3.03 18.71 12.59
C LEU A 163 -1.70 18.20 12.00
N SER A 164 -0.59 18.88 12.32
CA SER A 164 0.74 18.47 11.86
C SER A 164 1.13 17.11 12.42
N GLU A 165 0.94 16.86 13.72
CA GLU A 165 1.30 15.57 14.32
C GLU A 165 0.49 14.41 13.74
N LEU A 166 -0.82 14.60 13.53
CA LEU A 166 -1.66 13.57 12.92
C LEU A 166 -1.22 13.27 11.48
N ARG A 167 -0.82 14.30 10.73
CA ARG A 167 -0.41 14.13 9.33
C ARG A 167 0.99 13.53 9.20
N THR A 168 1.97 14.03 9.94
CA THR A 168 3.40 13.73 9.68
C THR A 168 4.02 12.77 10.69
N SER A 169 3.49 12.68 11.90
CA SER A 169 4.09 11.92 13.00
C SER A 169 3.33 10.63 13.32
N ALA A 170 2.05 10.54 12.95
CA ALA A 170 1.25 9.31 13.05
C ALA A 170 1.70 8.29 11.99
N THR A 171 2.83 7.66 12.22
CA THR A 171 3.44 6.66 11.33
C THR A 171 3.26 5.26 11.90
N GLY A 172 2.64 4.37 11.12
CA GLY A 172 2.37 2.98 11.49
C GLY A 172 3.07 1.96 10.58
N SER A 173 2.97 0.68 10.95
CA SER A 173 3.47 -0.45 10.14
C SER A 173 2.34 -1.36 9.61
N LYS A 174 1.14 -1.24 10.19
CA LYS A 174 -0.02 -2.06 9.88
C LYS A 174 -1.25 -1.19 9.67
N PHE A 175 -1.90 -1.37 8.51
CA PHE A 175 -3.04 -0.56 8.07
C PHE A 175 -4.21 -1.39 7.54
N HIS A 176 -4.16 -2.72 7.68
CA HIS A 176 -5.32 -3.59 7.47
C HIS A 176 -5.25 -4.84 8.36
N ASN A 177 -6.41 -5.45 8.63
CA ASN A 177 -6.53 -6.82 9.12
C ASN A 177 -7.89 -7.41 8.77
N ASP A 178 -8.01 -8.73 8.82
CA ASP A 178 -9.24 -9.44 8.42
C ASP A 178 -10.45 -9.16 9.34
N THR A 179 -10.23 -8.66 10.55
CA THR A 179 -11.29 -8.42 11.53
C THR A 179 -11.97 -7.07 11.32
N ASN A 180 -11.18 -6.01 11.17
CA ASN A 180 -11.63 -4.62 11.14
C ASN A 180 -11.57 -3.98 9.74
N GLY A 181 -10.95 -4.65 8.75
CA GLY A 181 -10.80 -4.12 7.40
C GLY A 181 -9.58 -3.21 7.27
N PHE A 182 -9.73 -2.13 6.52
CA PHE A 182 -8.64 -1.21 6.15
C PHE A 182 -8.73 0.11 6.88
N VAL A 183 -7.57 0.65 7.26
CA VAL A 183 -7.45 2.04 7.69
C VAL A 183 -7.61 2.93 6.48
N MET A 184 -8.49 3.93 6.62
CA MET A 184 -8.65 5.00 5.65
C MET A 184 -8.52 6.33 6.38
N SER A 185 -8.09 7.36 5.66
CA SER A 185 -8.08 8.72 6.16
C SER A 185 -8.50 9.69 5.06
N ASN A 186 -8.72 10.96 5.42
CA ASN A 186 -9.03 12.01 4.46
C ASN A 186 -8.15 11.90 3.21
N SER A 187 -8.80 11.99 2.06
CA SER A 187 -8.08 12.12 0.80
C SER A 187 -7.26 13.41 0.80
N VAL A 188 -6.13 13.36 0.11
CA VAL A 188 -5.19 14.49 0.04
C VAL A 188 -4.92 14.82 -1.40
N TYR A 189 -5.09 16.08 -1.77
CA TYR A 189 -4.96 16.56 -3.13
C TYR A 189 -4.55 18.03 -3.17
N GLU A 190 -4.02 18.45 -4.32
CA GLU A 190 -3.70 19.85 -4.54
C GLU A 190 -4.90 20.57 -5.17
N SER A 191 -5.16 21.77 -4.68
CA SER A 191 -6.15 22.69 -5.25
C SER A 191 -5.66 24.13 -5.11
N ALA A 192 -5.57 24.85 -6.22
CA ALA A 192 -5.12 26.26 -6.28
C ALA A 192 -3.76 26.53 -5.57
N GLY A 193 -2.82 25.61 -5.72
CA GLY A 193 -1.49 25.60 -5.10
C GLY A 193 -1.46 25.15 -3.63
N GLN A 194 -2.62 24.75 -3.08
CA GLN A 194 -2.76 24.39 -1.66
C GLN A 194 -2.91 22.89 -1.46
N ASP A 195 -2.37 22.41 -0.34
CA ASP A 195 -2.47 21.03 0.13
C ASP A 195 -3.78 20.84 0.90
N VAL A 196 -4.79 20.27 0.24
CA VAL A 196 -6.08 19.98 0.86
C VAL A 196 -6.02 18.61 1.52
N CYS A 197 -6.08 18.58 2.85
CA CYS A 197 -5.83 17.37 3.65
C CYS A 197 -6.79 17.15 4.83
N SER A 198 -7.74 18.07 5.01
CA SER A 198 -8.75 18.05 6.06
C SER A 198 -10.04 18.64 5.51
N THR A 199 -11.18 18.24 6.04
CA THR A 199 -12.46 18.76 5.60
C THR A 199 -12.83 20.00 6.43
N PRO A 200 -13.11 21.16 5.80
CA PRO A 200 -13.59 22.35 6.51
C PRO A 200 -14.99 22.13 7.09
N VAL A 201 -15.22 22.53 8.34
CA VAL A 201 -16.52 22.32 9.03
C VAL A 201 -17.06 23.56 9.74
N ALA A 202 -16.33 24.68 9.74
CA ALA A 202 -16.70 25.89 10.48
C ALA A 202 -18.14 26.38 10.20
N ASN A 203 -18.62 26.22 8.96
CA ASN A 203 -19.96 26.67 8.53
C ASN A 203 -21.02 25.56 8.59
N SER A 204 -20.71 24.42 9.19
CA SER A 204 -21.54 23.21 9.19
C SER A 204 -21.77 22.65 10.59
N VAL A 205 -21.53 23.46 11.61
CA VAL A 205 -21.79 23.14 13.02
C VAL A 205 -23.04 23.89 13.48
N PHE A 206 -24.01 23.16 13.98
CA PHE A 206 -25.35 23.68 14.29
C PHE A 206 -25.75 23.44 15.75
N ALA A 207 -26.71 24.22 16.25
CA ALA A 207 -27.25 24.05 17.61
C ALA A 207 -28.16 22.82 17.74
N THR A 208 -28.69 22.27 16.63
CA THR A 208 -29.58 21.11 16.63
C THR A 208 -29.10 20.02 15.67
N SER A 209 -29.40 18.77 16.03
CA SER A 209 -29.13 17.60 15.16
C SER A 209 -29.91 17.67 13.84
N GLU A 210 -31.13 18.20 13.86
CA GLU A 210 -31.98 18.31 12.66
C GLU A 210 -31.36 19.25 11.61
N ASP A 211 -30.84 20.41 12.04
CA ASP A 211 -30.21 21.37 11.14
C ASP A 211 -28.89 20.84 10.58
N ALA A 212 -28.13 20.12 11.40
CA ALA A 212 -26.91 19.43 10.97
C ALA A 212 -27.23 18.37 9.89
N MET A 213 -28.25 17.54 10.10
CA MET A 213 -28.64 16.51 9.12
C MET A 213 -29.13 17.07 7.78
N LYS A 214 -29.65 18.31 7.76
CA LYS A 214 -30.03 19.00 6.51
C LYS A 214 -28.83 19.51 5.73
N ASN A 215 -27.67 19.67 6.39
CA ASN A 215 -26.45 20.22 5.81
C ASN A 215 -25.24 19.35 6.16
N PRO A 216 -25.23 18.05 5.76
CA PRO A 216 -24.11 17.17 6.06
C PRO A 216 -22.86 17.61 5.29
N VAL A 217 -21.70 17.32 5.86
CA VAL A 217 -20.40 17.56 5.23
C VAL A 217 -19.85 16.25 4.68
N ASP A 218 -19.42 16.25 3.43
CA ASP A 218 -18.78 15.09 2.81
C ASP A 218 -17.29 15.03 3.19
N ILE A 219 -16.86 13.89 3.70
CA ILE A 219 -15.48 13.57 4.03
C ILE A 219 -15.02 12.47 3.07
N TYR A 220 -14.27 12.88 2.06
CA TYR A 220 -13.63 11.97 1.11
C TYR A 220 -12.44 11.27 1.74
N VAL A 221 -12.36 9.95 1.59
CA VAL A 221 -11.31 9.13 2.22
C VAL A 221 -10.65 8.19 1.22
N GLU A 222 -9.39 7.85 1.50
CA GLU A 222 -8.61 6.86 0.75
C GLU A 222 -8.05 5.80 1.72
N ARG A 223 -7.99 4.54 1.28
CA ARG A 223 -7.22 3.49 1.98
C ARG A 223 -5.74 3.86 1.98
N VAL A 224 -5.06 3.59 3.09
CA VAL A 224 -3.60 3.78 3.15
C VAL A 224 -2.86 2.71 2.32
N ASN A 225 -3.38 1.47 2.30
CA ASN A 225 -2.77 0.38 1.54
C ASN A 225 -3.04 0.47 0.03
N ALA A 226 -2.05 0.06 -0.76
CA ALA A 226 -2.22 -0.31 -2.16
C ALA A 226 -2.49 -1.81 -2.29
N LYS A 227 -3.34 -2.20 -3.24
CA LYS A 227 -3.64 -3.59 -3.60
C LYS A 227 -2.82 -4.00 -4.82
N VAL A 228 -2.20 -5.17 -4.76
CA VAL A 228 -1.51 -5.77 -5.90
C VAL A 228 -2.06 -7.17 -6.14
N ASN A 229 -2.33 -7.46 -7.40
CA ASN A 229 -2.69 -8.79 -7.85
C ASN A 229 -1.85 -9.17 -9.07
N ALA A 230 -1.68 -10.46 -9.27
CA ALA A 230 -0.81 -11.02 -10.29
C ALA A 230 -1.50 -12.17 -11.01
N LYS A 231 -1.23 -12.28 -12.30
CA LYS A 231 -1.53 -13.45 -13.11
C LYS A 231 -0.46 -13.65 -14.18
N ILE A 232 -0.38 -14.86 -14.69
CA ILE A 232 0.39 -15.23 -15.86
C ILE A 232 -0.45 -14.91 -17.09
N ASP A 233 0.16 -14.22 -18.05
CA ASP A 233 -0.37 -14.18 -19.40
C ASP A 233 -0.06 -15.52 -20.08
N ALA A 234 -1.00 -16.47 -20.01
CA ALA A 234 -0.83 -17.81 -20.56
C ALA A 234 -0.71 -17.81 -22.09
N ASP A 235 -1.15 -16.73 -22.75
CA ASP A 235 -1.05 -16.57 -24.20
C ASP A 235 0.23 -15.85 -24.62
N TYR A 236 1.09 -15.48 -23.66
CA TYR A 236 2.36 -14.83 -23.96
C TYR A 236 3.23 -15.69 -24.90
N GLN A 237 3.60 -15.09 -26.02
CA GLN A 237 4.50 -15.65 -27.04
C GLN A 237 5.77 -14.80 -27.08
N ARG A 238 6.94 -15.45 -27.13
CA ARG A 238 8.20 -14.71 -27.32
C ARG A 238 8.29 -14.18 -28.74
N THR A 239 9.01 -13.08 -28.90
CA THR A 239 9.28 -12.51 -30.23
C THR A 239 9.98 -13.54 -31.11
N GLY A 240 9.35 -13.90 -32.23
CA GLY A 240 9.87 -14.87 -33.19
C GLY A 240 9.49 -16.33 -32.93
N GLU A 241 8.72 -16.61 -31.88
CA GLU A 241 8.17 -17.96 -31.59
C GLU A 241 6.69 -18.04 -32.01
N THR A 242 6.25 -19.20 -32.48
CA THR A 242 4.83 -19.48 -32.83
C THR A 242 4.04 -20.10 -31.68
N GLU A 243 4.75 -20.71 -30.73
CA GLU A 243 4.16 -21.41 -29.58
C GLU A 243 4.10 -20.49 -28.36
N LYS A 244 3.18 -20.81 -27.45
CA LYS A 244 3.07 -20.12 -26.14
C LYS A 244 4.32 -20.43 -25.31
N ALA A 245 4.89 -19.42 -24.66
CA ALA A 245 6.08 -19.59 -23.84
C ALA A 245 5.80 -20.35 -22.53
N TRP A 246 4.58 -20.20 -22.00
CA TRP A 246 4.13 -20.85 -20.78
C TRP A 246 3.48 -22.20 -21.06
N THR A 247 3.89 -23.22 -20.30
CA THR A 247 3.28 -24.56 -20.30
C THR A 247 2.94 -24.97 -18.88
N LYS A 248 2.07 -25.97 -18.71
CA LYS A 248 1.82 -26.60 -17.41
C LYS A 248 2.63 -27.90 -17.31
N ASN A 249 3.30 -28.11 -16.19
CA ASN A 249 3.95 -29.38 -15.90
C ASN A 249 2.92 -30.45 -15.47
N THR A 250 3.39 -31.66 -15.16
CA THR A 250 2.53 -32.78 -14.71
C THR A 250 1.78 -32.50 -13.41
N ASP A 251 2.26 -31.58 -12.58
CA ASP A 251 1.63 -31.16 -11.33
C ASP A 251 0.64 -29.99 -11.53
N GLY A 252 0.41 -29.58 -12.78
CA GLY A 252 -0.45 -28.45 -13.14
C GLY A 252 0.17 -27.07 -12.89
N LYS A 253 1.45 -26.99 -12.51
CA LYS A 253 2.16 -25.72 -12.29
C LYS A 253 2.64 -25.11 -13.60
N TYR A 254 2.54 -23.80 -13.70
CA TYR A 254 3.13 -23.06 -14.82
C TYR A 254 4.65 -23.13 -14.81
N GLN A 255 5.21 -23.29 -16.01
CA GLN A 255 6.64 -23.28 -16.26
C GLN A 255 6.97 -22.60 -17.58
N ILE A 256 8.19 -22.10 -17.68
CA ILE A 256 8.73 -21.47 -18.89
C ILE A 256 10.12 -22.02 -19.16
N GLU A 257 10.43 -22.36 -20.41
CA GLU A 257 11.79 -22.77 -20.79
C GLU A 257 12.73 -21.57 -20.68
N VAL A 258 13.82 -21.69 -19.94
CA VAL A 258 14.79 -20.59 -19.71
C VAL A 258 16.11 -20.80 -20.43
N GLY A 259 16.24 -21.91 -21.14
CA GLY A 259 17.40 -22.24 -21.94
C GLY A 259 17.72 -23.73 -21.88
N ASN A 260 18.88 -24.07 -22.42
CA ASN A 260 19.36 -25.44 -22.51
C ASN A 260 20.63 -25.60 -21.69
N ILE A 261 20.82 -26.76 -21.08
CA ILE A 261 22.06 -27.14 -20.43
C ILE A 261 22.69 -28.34 -21.13
N GLU A 262 23.94 -28.19 -21.54
CA GLU A 262 24.76 -29.30 -22.00
C GLU A 262 25.47 -29.95 -20.80
N VAL A 263 25.28 -31.26 -20.64
CA VAL A 263 25.88 -32.03 -19.56
C VAL A 263 26.71 -33.18 -20.07
N THR A 264 27.73 -33.54 -19.29
CA THR A 264 28.56 -34.70 -19.54
C THR A 264 27.88 -35.97 -19.06
N THR A 265 27.78 -36.95 -19.94
CA THR A 265 27.27 -38.29 -19.68
C THR A 265 28.31 -39.34 -20.02
N TYR A 266 28.14 -40.54 -19.46
CA TYR A 266 28.98 -41.71 -19.72
C TYR A 266 28.08 -42.87 -20.13
N ALA A 267 28.63 -43.80 -20.91
CA ALA A 267 27.95 -45.07 -21.20
C ALA A 267 27.58 -45.75 -19.87
N THR A 268 26.34 -46.22 -19.77
CA THR A 268 25.76 -46.81 -18.55
C THR A 268 26.71 -47.86 -17.96
N GLY A 269 27.15 -47.65 -16.72
CA GLY A 269 28.02 -48.58 -15.99
C GLY A 269 29.53 -48.42 -16.22
N ASN A 270 30.00 -47.45 -17.03
CA ASN A 270 31.43 -47.22 -17.26
C ASN A 270 31.82 -45.74 -17.22
N THR A 271 32.22 -45.25 -16.05
CA THR A 271 32.73 -43.88 -15.83
C THR A 271 34.14 -43.64 -16.38
N ASN A 272 34.81 -44.69 -16.88
CA ASN A 272 36.09 -44.59 -17.59
C ASN A 272 35.91 -44.52 -19.12
N ALA A 273 34.67 -44.61 -19.62
CA ALA A 273 34.38 -44.42 -21.04
C ALA A 273 34.66 -42.97 -21.48
N LYS A 274 34.89 -42.77 -22.78
CA LYS A 274 34.97 -41.42 -23.35
C LYS A 274 33.67 -40.67 -23.03
N PRO A 275 33.73 -39.48 -22.41
CA PRO A 275 32.54 -38.71 -22.08
C PRO A 275 31.80 -38.32 -23.35
N THR A 276 30.46 -38.34 -23.29
CA THR A 276 29.56 -37.77 -24.29
C THR A 276 28.85 -36.56 -23.72
N THR A 277 28.27 -35.72 -24.56
CA THR A 277 27.41 -34.63 -24.11
C THR A 277 25.95 -34.93 -24.40
N LYS A 278 25.07 -34.45 -23.53
CA LYS A 278 23.63 -34.45 -23.72
C LYS A 278 23.07 -33.10 -23.36
N THR A 279 22.16 -32.59 -24.17
CA THR A 279 21.49 -31.32 -23.94
C THR A 279 20.11 -31.57 -23.34
N TYR A 280 19.79 -30.84 -22.28
CA TYR A 280 18.47 -30.85 -21.67
C TYR A 280 17.87 -29.43 -21.67
N PRO A 281 16.59 -29.27 -22.04
CA PRO A 281 15.87 -28.03 -21.77
C PRO A 281 15.70 -27.85 -20.27
N VAL A 282 15.91 -26.62 -19.81
CA VAL A 282 15.72 -26.20 -18.42
C VAL A 282 14.48 -25.33 -18.34
N TYR A 283 13.57 -25.71 -17.46
CA TYR A 283 12.34 -24.99 -17.18
C TYR A 283 12.44 -24.30 -15.83
N ALA A 284 11.96 -23.06 -15.75
CA ALA A 284 11.67 -22.40 -14.49
C ALA A 284 10.22 -22.69 -14.11
N VAL A 285 10.02 -23.58 -13.13
CA VAL A 285 8.70 -23.94 -12.60
C VAL A 285 8.32 -22.97 -11.49
N VAL A 286 7.19 -22.29 -11.64
CA VAL A 286 6.68 -21.32 -10.67
C VAL A 286 6.34 -22.02 -9.35
N GLN A 287 6.86 -21.46 -8.26
CA GLN A 287 6.58 -21.91 -6.89
C GLN A 287 5.55 -21.02 -6.20
N GLY A 288 5.55 -19.74 -6.55
CA GLY A 288 4.60 -18.75 -6.08
C GLY A 288 5.10 -17.35 -6.39
N TRP A 289 4.34 -16.34 -5.97
CA TRP A 289 4.72 -14.93 -6.09
C TRP A 289 4.55 -14.20 -4.76
N GLN A 290 5.17 -13.03 -4.65
CA GLN A 290 5.01 -12.09 -3.53
C GLN A 290 5.49 -10.69 -3.94
N LEU A 291 5.40 -9.71 -3.04
CA LEU A 291 6.05 -8.41 -3.21
C LEU A 291 7.40 -8.35 -2.49
N ALA A 292 8.35 -7.66 -3.09
CA ALA A 292 9.66 -7.31 -2.54
C ALA A 292 9.82 -5.79 -2.47
N ASP A 293 10.77 -5.35 -1.65
CA ASP A 293 11.10 -3.94 -1.42
C ASP A 293 9.86 -3.10 -1.06
N ALA A 294 8.90 -3.70 -0.37
CA ALA A 294 7.72 -3.01 0.10
C ALA A 294 8.11 -2.00 1.20
N ASN A 295 7.36 -0.90 1.31
CA ASN A 295 7.58 0.01 2.43
C ASN A 295 7.12 -0.63 3.74
N GLY A 296 7.92 -0.50 4.79
CA GLY A 296 7.58 -1.02 6.12
C GLY A 296 6.76 -0.05 6.96
N LYS A 297 6.64 1.20 6.50
CA LYS A 297 5.92 2.27 7.21
C LYS A 297 5.13 3.16 6.26
N ALA A 298 4.06 3.74 6.79
CA ALA A 298 3.29 4.79 6.15
C ALA A 298 2.77 5.77 7.20
N GLU A 299 2.58 7.02 6.83
CA GLU A 299 1.76 7.96 7.58
C GLU A 299 0.27 7.60 7.46
N VAL A 300 -0.51 7.88 8.53
CA VAL A 300 -1.97 7.70 8.51
C VAL A 300 -2.62 8.57 7.44
N CYS A 301 -2.15 9.81 7.29
CA CYS A 301 -2.61 10.73 6.26
C CYS A 301 -1.57 10.80 5.13
N LYS A 302 -2.06 10.72 3.89
CA LYS A 302 -1.23 10.87 2.69
C LYS A 302 -0.48 12.20 2.69
N GLN A 303 0.78 12.13 2.29
CA GLN A 303 1.63 13.31 2.11
C GLN A 303 1.78 13.62 0.62
N ILE A 304 1.70 14.89 0.25
CA ILE A 304 1.93 15.35 -1.12
C ILE A 304 2.90 16.53 -1.13
N ASN A 305 3.45 16.86 -2.29
CA ASN A 305 4.14 18.13 -2.50
C ASN A 305 3.39 18.92 -3.58
N THR A 306 2.84 20.08 -3.20
CA THR A 306 2.08 20.95 -4.11
C THR A 306 2.95 21.57 -5.20
N SER A 307 4.28 21.51 -5.08
CA SER A 307 5.20 21.97 -6.12
C SER A 307 5.48 20.93 -7.21
N TRP A 308 4.95 19.70 -7.11
CA TRP A 308 5.16 18.69 -8.13
C TRP A 308 4.50 19.06 -9.46
N TYR A 309 5.11 18.62 -10.55
CA TYR A 309 4.54 18.74 -11.89
C TYR A 309 4.68 17.42 -12.65
N ALA A 310 3.77 17.20 -13.60
CA ALA A 310 3.62 15.93 -14.29
C ALA A 310 4.91 15.39 -14.93
N GLY A 311 5.77 16.26 -15.44
CA GLY A 311 7.04 15.87 -16.05
C GLY A 311 8.07 15.30 -15.06
N GLU A 312 8.11 15.79 -13.82
CA GLU A 312 9.00 15.26 -12.77
C GLU A 312 8.52 13.89 -12.26
N LEU A 313 7.20 13.69 -12.20
CA LEU A 313 6.62 12.44 -11.71
C LEU A 313 6.42 11.39 -12.80
N GLY A 314 6.36 11.82 -14.07
CA GLY A 314 6.04 10.95 -15.21
C GLY A 314 4.57 10.54 -15.31
N ILE A 315 3.67 11.25 -14.62
CA ILE A 315 2.22 10.99 -14.59
C ILE A 315 1.43 12.29 -14.74
N SER A 316 0.38 12.28 -15.58
CA SER A 316 -0.50 13.43 -15.82
C SER A 316 -1.96 12.98 -16.00
N PRO A 317 -2.93 13.57 -15.27
CA PRO A 317 -2.72 14.45 -14.12
C PRO A 317 -2.16 13.66 -12.93
N TRP A 318 -1.36 14.30 -12.08
CA TRP A 318 -0.89 13.69 -10.82
C TRP A 318 -1.85 13.97 -9.65
N THR A 319 -2.73 14.96 -9.78
CA THR A 319 -3.76 15.35 -8.80
C THR A 319 -4.95 15.99 -9.49
N THR A 320 -6.11 15.95 -8.85
CA THR A 320 -7.38 16.42 -9.39
C THR A 320 -8.31 16.88 -8.26
N SER A 321 -8.58 18.18 -8.20
CA SER A 321 -9.50 18.77 -7.22
C SER A 321 -10.93 18.26 -7.40
N ASP A 322 -11.37 18.07 -8.64
CA ASP A 322 -12.76 17.69 -8.95
C ASP A 322 -13.14 16.31 -8.40
N TYR A 323 -12.15 15.44 -8.16
CA TYR A 323 -12.35 14.11 -7.57
C TYR A 323 -11.72 13.99 -6.18
N HIS A 324 -11.27 15.11 -5.61
CA HIS A 324 -10.65 15.16 -4.29
C HIS A 324 -9.49 14.16 -4.17
N ARG A 325 -8.68 14.01 -5.23
CA ARG A 325 -7.74 12.88 -5.36
C ARG A 325 -6.35 13.29 -5.82
N CYS A 326 -5.35 12.59 -5.30
CA CYS A 326 -3.99 12.60 -5.82
C CYS A 326 -3.58 11.18 -6.24
N PHE A 327 -2.87 11.04 -7.35
CA PHE A 327 -2.39 9.74 -7.85
C PHE A 327 -0.95 9.45 -7.43
N TRP A 328 -0.33 10.39 -6.70
CA TRP A 328 1.01 10.24 -6.16
C TRP A 328 1.04 10.58 -4.67
N SER A 329 2.07 10.12 -3.97
CA SER A 329 2.28 10.47 -2.57
C SER A 329 3.77 10.61 -2.31
N LYS A 330 4.10 11.22 -1.19
CA LYS A 330 5.42 11.11 -0.58
C LYS A 330 5.34 9.95 0.41
N SER A 331 6.28 9.01 0.30
CA SER A 331 6.31 7.84 1.17
C SER A 331 7.26 8.06 2.35
N VAL A 332 7.01 7.38 3.47
CA VAL A 332 7.97 7.32 4.57
C VAL A 332 9.31 6.84 4.02
N PRO A 333 10.40 7.61 4.16
CA PRO A 333 11.68 7.25 3.57
C PRO A 333 12.25 6.00 4.24
N PHE A 334 12.97 5.20 3.46
CA PHE A 334 13.79 4.13 4.02
C PHE A 334 14.96 4.72 4.83
N ASN A 335 15.29 4.10 5.95
CA ASN A 335 16.49 4.42 6.72
C ASN A 335 17.18 3.13 7.22
N PHE A 336 18.51 3.10 7.10
CA PHE A 336 19.30 1.87 7.26
C PHE A 336 20.01 1.77 8.63
N GLY A 337 19.33 2.19 9.70
CA GLY A 337 19.86 2.15 11.06
C GLY A 337 19.82 0.74 11.68
N ALA A 338 20.76 0.44 12.58
CA ALA A 338 20.84 -0.83 13.31
C ALA A 338 19.82 -0.98 14.48
N GLN A 339 19.05 0.06 14.78
CA GLN A 339 18.17 0.12 15.95
C GLN A 339 16.70 -0.22 15.62
N GLY A 340 15.97 -0.69 16.63
CA GLY A 340 14.52 -0.85 16.56
C GLY A 340 13.84 0.45 16.17
N GLY A 341 13.00 0.40 15.13
CA GLY A 341 12.32 1.58 14.58
C GLY A 341 12.83 2.05 13.21
N ALA A 342 13.89 1.46 12.65
CA ALA A 342 14.28 1.71 11.27
C ALA A 342 13.25 1.18 10.27
N ASN A 343 13.02 1.93 9.19
CA ASN A 343 12.19 1.58 8.05
C ASN A 343 13.08 0.98 6.96
N HIS A 344 13.31 -0.33 7.04
CA HIS A 344 14.01 -1.07 6.00
C HIS A 344 13.01 -1.57 4.95
N PRO A 345 13.42 -1.76 3.68
CA PRO A 345 12.59 -2.43 2.70
C PRO A 345 12.15 -3.82 3.19
N VAL A 346 10.85 -4.07 3.15
CA VAL A 346 10.26 -5.35 3.58
C VAL A 346 10.38 -6.35 2.44
N ASN A 347 11.07 -7.44 2.71
CA ASN A 347 11.37 -8.49 1.75
C ASN A 347 10.99 -9.87 2.32
N PRO A 348 10.25 -10.71 1.57
CA PRO A 348 9.94 -12.07 1.97
C PRO A 348 11.18 -12.95 1.83
N LYS A 349 11.30 -13.97 2.69
CA LYS A 349 12.26 -15.05 2.43
C LYS A 349 11.79 -15.87 1.24
N PHE A 350 12.74 -16.47 0.51
CA PHE A 350 12.41 -17.33 -0.63
C PHE A 350 11.41 -18.45 -0.27
N GLU A 351 11.56 -19.05 0.91
CA GLU A 351 10.68 -20.11 1.42
C GLU A 351 9.24 -19.63 1.74
N ASP A 352 9.00 -18.33 1.83
CA ASP A 352 7.69 -17.73 2.12
C ASP A 352 6.96 -17.23 0.87
N ILE A 353 7.60 -17.29 -0.31
CA ILE A 353 7.00 -16.91 -1.60
C ILE A 353 6.13 -18.06 -2.11
N LYS A 354 4.91 -18.14 -1.60
CA LYS A 354 3.99 -19.28 -1.80
C LYS A 354 2.63 -18.92 -2.38
N LEU A 355 2.33 -17.64 -2.62
CA LEU A 355 1.04 -17.28 -3.21
C LEU A 355 0.92 -17.86 -4.61
N SER A 356 -0.23 -18.48 -4.89
CA SER A 356 -0.46 -19.11 -6.19
C SER A 356 -0.40 -18.08 -7.30
N LEU A 357 0.24 -18.45 -8.41
CA LEU A 357 0.30 -17.66 -9.63
C LEU A 357 -0.21 -18.52 -10.79
N SER A 358 -1.38 -18.17 -11.32
CA SER A 358 -2.07 -18.85 -12.42
C SER A 358 -2.42 -17.86 -13.53
N ASP A 359 -3.14 -18.31 -14.56
CA ASP A 359 -3.71 -17.49 -15.64
C ASP A 359 -4.94 -16.66 -15.23
N GLU A 360 -5.39 -16.83 -14.00
CA GLU A 360 -6.39 -16.00 -13.35
C GLU A 360 -5.74 -15.14 -12.28
N PHE A 361 -6.35 -14.00 -11.97
CA PHE A 361 -5.91 -13.19 -10.84
C PHE A 361 -6.06 -13.99 -9.54
N SER A 362 -5.11 -13.84 -8.62
CA SER A 362 -5.18 -14.47 -7.31
C SER A 362 -6.46 -14.03 -6.58
N THR A 363 -7.18 -14.98 -6.00
CA THR A 363 -8.30 -14.68 -5.08
C THR A 363 -7.81 -14.07 -3.77
N THR A 364 -6.50 -14.16 -3.49
CA THR A 364 -5.83 -13.54 -2.35
C THR A 364 -4.83 -12.51 -2.88
N PRO A 365 -5.23 -11.24 -3.05
CA PRO A 365 -4.32 -10.17 -3.42
C PRO A 365 -3.32 -9.87 -2.28
N VAL A 366 -2.27 -9.11 -2.60
CA VAL A 366 -1.29 -8.65 -1.62
C VAL A 366 -1.50 -7.16 -1.40
N TYR A 367 -1.52 -6.75 -0.13
CA TYR A 367 -1.58 -5.34 0.23
C TYR A 367 -0.21 -4.84 0.66
N THR A 368 0.16 -3.66 0.18
CA THR A 368 1.45 -3.02 0.49
C THR A 368 1.25 -1.58 0.92
N LEU A 369 2.25 -1.01 1.59
CA LEU A 369 2.26 0.41 1.94
C LEU A 369 2.84 1.24 0.77
N PRO A 370 2.47 2.52 0.65
CA PRO A 370 2.98 3.39 -0.39
C PRO A 370 4.52 3.41 -0.43
N ASN A 371 5.08 3.24 -1.62
CA ASN A 371 6.51 3.28 -1.90
C ASN A 371 6.76 4.01 -3.22
N THR A 372 6.67 5.32 -3.14
CA THR A 372 6.77 6.25 -4.26
C THR A 372 8.14 6.94 -4.24
N PRO A 373 8.85 6.98 -5.37
CA PRO A 373 10.02 7.84 -5.49
C PRO A 373 9.62 9.31 -5.60
N ASP A 374 10.43 10.19 -5.04
CA ASP A 374 10.23 11.64 -5.13
C ASP A 374 10.65 12.23 -6.50
N LYS A 375 11.26 11.41 -7.38
CA LYS A 375 11.81 11.79 -8.70
C LYS A 375 11.77 10.62 -9.67
N VAL A 376 11.86 10.90 -10.97
CA VAL A 376 12.02 9.86 -12.01
C VAL A 376 13.19 8.93 -11.69
N VAL A 377 12.90 7.62 -11.62
CA VAL A 377 13.92 6.57 -11.53
C VAL A 377 14.38 6.23 -12.95
N THR A 378 15.66 6.43 -13.26
CA THR A 378 16.21 6.25 -14.62
C THR A 378 16.21 4.80 -15.11
N ASN A 379 16.38 3.84 -14.20
CA ASN A 379 16.46 2.41 -14.50
C ASN A 379 15.45 1.58 -13.69
N PRO A 380 14.13 1.82 -13.84
CA PRO A 380 13.11 1.22 -12.99
C PRO A 380 12.95 -0.28 -13.22
N LYS A 381 13.44 -0.79 -14.36
CA LYS A 381 13.36 -2.20 -14.77
C LYS A 381 14.46 -3.09 -14.16
N THR A 382 15.43 -2.51 -13.47
CA THR A 382 16.53 -3.27 -12.84
C THR A 382 16.18 -3.59 -11.39
N SER A 383 16.84 -4.60 -10.81
CA SER A 383 16.73 -4.90 -9.38
C SER A 383 17.51 -3.91 -8.50
N VAL A 384 18.27 -2.97 -9.09
CA VAL A 384 19.16 -2.04 -8.37
C VAL A 384 18.40 -0.75 -8.00
N ASN A 385 17.26 -0.90 -7.33
CA ASN A 385 16.48 0.20 -6.76
C ASN A 385 15.59 -0.34 -5.63
N THR A 386 14.97 0.55 -4.87
CA THR A 386 14.08 0.21 -3.75
C THR A 386 12.60 0.38 -4.08
N LEU A 387 12.22 0.39 -5.37
CA LEU A 387 10.80 0.40 -5.76
C LEU A 387 10.16 -0.93 -5.37
N THR A 388 8.89 -0.93 -4.94
CA THR A 388 8.16 -2.17 -4.70
C THR A 388 8.10 -2.99 -5.98
N LYS A 389 8.40 -4.30 -5.88
CA LYS A 389 8.46 -5.22 -7.03
C LYS A 389 7.56 -6.42 -6.79
N LEU A 390 6.94 -6.89 -7.86
CA LEU A 390 6.43 -8.25 -7.90
C LEU A 390 7.60 -9.20 -8.15
N ILE A 391 7.75 -10.21 -7.29
CA ILE A 391 8.75 -11.26 -7.42
C ILE A 391 8.06 -12.61 -7.59
N VAL A 392 8.68 -13.49 -8.37
CA VAL A 392 8.23 -14.87 -8.59
C VAL A 392 9.34 -15.81 -8.13
N ALA A 393 9.00 -16.73 -7.22
CA ALA A 393 9.89 -17.82 -6.87
C ALA A 393 9.75 -18.91 -7.93
N ALA A 394 10.89 -19.38 -8.46
CA ALA A 394 10.92 -20.48 -9.41
C ALA A 394 11.96 -21.52 -9.01
N LYS A 395 11.71 -22.79 -9.34
CA LYS A 395 12.70 -23.87 -9.28
C LYS A 395 13.09 -24.22 -10.71
N LEU A 396 14.39 -24.26 -10.95
CA LEU A 396 14.93 -24.73 -12.22
C LEU A 396 14.89 -26.26 -12.24
N VAL A 397 14.30 -26.82 -13.28
CA VAL A 397 14.14 -28.26 -13.47
C VAL A 397 14.45 -28.66 -14.91
N TYR A 398 14.74 -29.93 -15.13
CA TYR A 398 14.84 -30.55 -16.44
C TYR A 398 14.12 -31.90 -16.43
N GLN A 399 13.77 -32.42 -17.60
CA GLN A 399 13.23 -33.78 -17.72
C GLN A 399 14.36 -34.76 -18.01
N ASP A 400 14.43 -35.84 -17.23
CA ASP A 400 15.33 -36.96 -17.53
C ASP A 400 14.81 -37.81 -18.70
N ASP A 401 15.58 -38.82 -19.10
CA ASP A 401 15.29 -39.69 -20.24
C ASP A 401 13.99 -40.48 -20.10
N ASN A 402 13.49 -40.59 -18.87
CA ASN A 402 12.23 -41.25 -18.54
C ASN A 402 11.07 -40.25 -18.43
N GLY A 403 11.29 -38.98 -18.78
CA GLY A 403 10.30 -37.90 -18.71
C GLY A 403 10.07 -37.35 -17.30
N ASN A 404 10.87 -37.73 -16.30
CA ASN A 404 10.67 -37.27 -14.93
C ASN A 404 11.35 -35.92 -14.71
N TYR A 405 10.65 -34.99 -14.06
CA TYR A 405 11.23 -33.72 -13.64
C TYR A 405 12.26 -33.92 -12.52
N LYS A 406 13.45 -33.35 -12.71
CA LYS A 406 14.56 -33.31 -11.74
C LYS A 406 15.01 -31.87 -11.54
N ASN A 407 15.48 -31.55 -10.34
CA ASN A 407 16.09 -30.24 -10.09
C ASN A 407 17.30 -30.03 -10.99
N ALA A 408 17.38 -28.89 -11.66
CA ALA A 408 18.52 -28.50 -12.49
C ALA A 408 19.70 -28.01 -11.62
N GLN A 409 20.20 -28.89 -10.75
CA GLN A 409 21.37 -28.60 -9.92
C GLN A 409 22.63 -28.70 -10.79
N VAL A 410 23.10 -27.57 -11.29
CA VAL A 410 24.31 -27.50 -12.12
C VAL A 410 25.54 -27.66 -11.24
N CYS A 411 26.33 -28.69 -11.51
CA CYS A 411 27.59 -28.94 -10.84
C CYS A 411 28.74 -28.93 -11.87
N GLN A 412 29.89 -28.37 -11.48
CA GLN A 412 31.09 -28.40 -12.31
C GLN A 412 32.20 -29.19 -11.60
N TYR A 413 32.83 -30.11 -12.33
CA TYR A 413 33.97 -30.88 -11.84
C TYR A 413 34.99 -31.11 -12.96
N ARG A 414 36.24 -30.68 -12.73
CA ARG A 414 37.35 -30.76 -13.71
C ARG A 414 37.01 -30.20 -15.10
N GLY A 415 36.28 -29.09 -15.15
CA GLY A 415 35.87 -28.44 -16.40
C GLY A 415 34.70 -29.12 -17.12
N LEU A 416 34.09 -30.16 -16.52
CA LEU A 416 32.90 -30.84 -17.03
C LEU A 416 31.66 -30.42 -16.24
N THR A 417 30.53 -30.30 -16.94
CA THR A 417 29.23 -29.93 -16.36
C THR A 417 28.38 -31.17 -16.11
N TYR A 418 27.78 -31.26 -14.94
CA TYR A 418 26.91 -32.35 -14.48
C TYR A 418 25.60 -31.80 -13.94
N LEU A 419 24.55 -32.61 -14.00
CA LEU A 419 23.28 -32.35 -13.31
C LEU A 419 23.14 -33.28 -12.10
N GLY A 420 23.11 -32.68 -10.92
CA GLY A 420 22.96 -33.37 -9.65
C GLY A 420 24.26 -33.85 -9.01
N GLU A 421 24.31 -33.76 -7.69
CA GLU A 421 25.46 -34.17 -6.87
C GLU A 421 25.87 -35.63 -7.10
N ASP A 422 24.92 -36.54 -7.30
CA ASP A 422 25.20 -37.97 -7.50
C ASP A 422 25.98 -38.25 -8.78
N ALA A 423 25.75 -37.47 -9.85
CA ALA A 423 26.52 -37.58 -11.09
C ALA A 423 27.99 -37.21 -10.86
N VAL A 424 28.24 -36.15 -10.08
CA VAL A 424 29.58 -35.74 -9.67
C VAL A 424 30.23 -36.79 -8.77
N LYS A 425 29.51 -37.29 -7.77
CA LYS A 425 30.01 -38.33 -6.86
C LYS A 425 30.42 -39.60 -7.61
N LYS A 426 29.61 -40.04 -8.59
CA LYS A 426 29.96 -41.18 -9.46
C LYS A 426 31.25 -40.92 -10.25
N GLN A 427 31.43 -39.71 -10.76
CA GLN A 427 32.66 -39.34 -11.46
C GLN A 427 33.89 -39.36 -10.55
N ILE A 428 33.75 -38.78 -9.36
CA ILE A 428 34.80 -38.78 -8.34
C ILE A 428 35.15 -40.24 -8.00
N ALA A 429 34.17 -41.06 -7.59
CA ALA A 429 34.39 -42.45 -7.22
C ALA A 429 35.06 -43.27 -8.35
N GLY A 430 34.58 -43.11 -9.59
CA GLY A 430 35.17 -43.75 -10.77
C GLY A 430 36.65 -43.40 -10.99
N SER A 431 37.00 -42.13 -10.75
CA SER A 431 38.38 -41.61 -10.90
C SER A 431 39.34 -42.15 -9.83
N PHE A 432 38.84 -42.71 -8.72
CA PHE A 432 39.64 -43.24 -7.61
C PHE A 432 39.53 -44.77 -7.48
N THR A 433 39.03 -45.48 -8.50
CA THR A 433 38.89 -46.95 -8.52
C THR A 433 40.17 -47.70 -8.13
N GLN A 434 41.35 -47.14 -8.44
CA GLN A 434 42.66 -47.69 -8.06
C GLN A 434 42.93 -47.73 -6.54
N TYR A 435 42.16 -47.02 -5.73
CA TYR A 435 42.29 -46.97 -4.28
C TYR A 435 41.24 -47.81 -3.52
N PHE A 436 40.25 -48.37 -4.24
CA PHE A 436 39.28 -49.27 -3.62
C PHE A 436 39.83 -50.70 -3.60
N LYS A 437 39.93 -51.31 -2.41
CA LYS A 437 40.22 -52.75 -2.30
C LYS A 437 39.00 -53.52 -2.81
N LYS A 438 39.21 -54.46 -3.75
CA LYS A 438 38.20 -55.49 -4.05
C LYS A 438 37.93 -56.27 -2.76
N ALA A 439 36.67 -56.31 -2.35
CA ALA A 439 36.21 -57.20 -1.29
C ALA A 439 36.27 -58.66 -1.75
#